data_AF-A0A4D9EKI8-F1
#
_entry.id   AF-A0A4D9EKI8-F1
#
_cell.length_a   1.000
_cell.length_b   1.000
_cell.length_c   1.000
_cell.angle_alpha   90.00
_cell.angle_beta   90.00
_cell.angle_gamma   90.00
#
_symmetry.space_group_name_H-M   'P 1'
#
loop_
_entity.id
_entity.type
_entity.pdbx_description
1 polymer ?
#
loop_
_entity_poly.entity_id
_entity_poly.type
_entity_poly.pdbx_seq_one_letter_code
_entity_poly.pdbx_strand_id
1 'polypeptide(L)'
;MASRMGLLLRWCRLRFPVPGTGQKRRAPGRPRLSQVRLSSTEAAAHRAPGREEADSKVGTRKKTFPEVQAERLEQAQRTVLISCPDKISEKKFLKYLSHHGKINSHYFYERYGTYAVVEFSEKDSIASLQDVTRTPVIEEECAVPFKSRLFTLTLKNSSTQAANQAPVHCHKQSTIPVSDLVQKLCSADSVSNQLYTLMDEYQLTEENTKLRFLACSLIQEIACAYFPECTGLLQQRL
;
A
#
# COMPACT_ATOMS: atom_id res chain seq x y z
N MET A 1 -8.05 -21.99 -27.25
CA MET A 1 -7.32 -20.74 -27.60
C MET A 1 -7.04 -19.95 -26.33
N ALA A 2 -5.76 -19.72 -26.01
CA ALA A 2 -5.35 -18.99 -24.80
C ALA A 2 -5.49 -17.48 -25.01
N SER A 3 -6.28 -16.81 -24.17
CA SER A 3 -6.40 -15.35 -24.18
C SER A 3 -5.12 -14.73 -23.64
N ARG A 4 -4.45 -13.87 -24.43
CA ARG A 4 -3.19 -13.21 -24.04
C ARG A 4 -3.53 -11.92 -23.27
N MET A 5 -3.13 -11.88 -22.01
CA MET A 5 -3.21 -10.69 -21.15
C MET A 5 -2.03 -9.76 -21.44
N GLY A 6 -2.23 -8.44 -21.37
CA GLY A 6 -1.16 -7.46 -21.53
C GLY A 6 -1.26 -6.36 -20.48
N LEU A 7 -0.15 -6.05 -19.80
CA LEU A 7 -0.06 -4.93 -18.87
C LEU A 7 0.54 -3.70 -19.57
N LEU A 8 0.09 -2.53 -19.14
CA LEU A 8 0.62 -1.21 -19.45
C LEU A 8 1.02 -0.52 -18.14
N LEU A 9 2.06 0.32 -18.13
CA LEU A 9 2.36 1.16 -16.97
C LEU A 9 1.47 2.41 -16.95
N ARG A 10 0.98 2.81 -15.77
CA ARG A 10 0.26 4.07 -15.59
C ARG A 10 1.24 5.19 -15.24
N TRP A 11 1.22 6.28 -15.99
CA TRP A 11 2.15 7.39 -15.82
C TRP A 11 1.45 8.55 -15.08
N CYS A 12 2.17 9.18 -14.15
CA CYS A 12 1.67 10.34 -13.42
C CYS A 12 1.65 11.56 -14.36
N ARG A 13 0.49 12.20 -14.53
CA ARG A 13 0.39 13.58 -15.05
C ARG A 13 0.94 14.53 -13.97
N LEU A 14 2.25 14.73 -13.92
CA LEU A 14 2.83 15.85 -13.19
C LEU A 14 2.87 17.04 -14.16
N ARG A 15 1.84 17.91 -14.09
CA ARG A 15 1.94 19.25 -14.66
C ARG A 15 2.90 20.04 -13.78
N PHE A 16 4.14 20.19 -14.22
CA PHE A 16 5.06 21.14 -13.60
C PHE A 16 4.64 22.55 -14.05
N PRO A 17 4.37 23.49 -13.12
CA PRO A 17 4.25 24.89 -13.49
C PRO A 17 5.59 25.37 -14.05
N VAL A 18 5.56 25.94 -15.26
CA VAL A 18 6.69 26.61 -15.89
C VAL A 18 7.13 27.77 -14.97
N PRO A 19 8.41 27.88 -14.57
CA PRO A 19 8.87 29.01 -13.76
C PRO A 19 8.87 30.29 -14.60
N GLY A 20 7.84 31.11 -14.40
CA GLY A 20 7.81 32.49 -14.83
C GLY A 20 8.90 33.30 -14.11
N THR A 21 9.58 34.13 -14.89
CA THR A 21 10.72 34.97 -14.55
C THR A 21 10.50 35.89 -13.35
N GLY A 22 11.41 35.82 -12.37
CA GLY A 22 12.05 36.96 -11.73
C GLY A 22 11.26 37.82 -10.75
N GLN A 23 11.43 37.55 -9.44
CA GLN A 23 11.51 38.64 -8.45
C GLN A 23 12.37 38.25 -7.24
N LYS A 24 13.51 38.95 -7.08
CA LYS A 24 14.38 38.92 -5.90
C LYS A 24 13.63 39.43 -4.67
N ARG A 25 13.55 38.67 -3.58
CA ARG A 25 13.43 39.22 -2.22
C ARG A 25 14.21 38.40 -1.17
N ARG A 26 14.72 39.16 -0.21
CA ARG A 26 15.81 38.92 0.75
C ARG A 26 15.55 37.81 1.78
N ALA A 27 16.65 37.22 2.26
CA ALA A 27 16.72 36.40 3.47
C ALA A 27 16.71 37.25 4.75
N PRO A 28 16.20 36.68 5.86
CA PRO A 28 16.88 36.72 7.16
C PRO A 28 16.92 35.30 7.76
N GLY A 29 18.03 34.81 8.28
CA GLY A 29 18.56 35.15 9.61
C GLY A 29 18.51 33.90 10.49
N ARG A 30 19.66 33.27 10.74
CA ARG A 30 19.80 32.04 11.56
C ARG A 30 19.59 32.36 13.06
N PRO A 31 18.93 31.48 13.82
CA PRO A 31 19.21 31.34 15.24
C PRO A 31 20.14 30.14 15.50
N ARG A 32 21.13 30.37 16.38
CA ARG A 32 22.02 29.36 16.96
C ARG A 32 21.21 28.41 17.85
N LEU A 33 21.41 27.11 17.70
CA LEU A 33 20.95 26.10 18.66
C LEU A 33 22.15 25.61 19.47
N SER A 34 22.11 25.94 20.76
CA SER A 34 23.02 25.49 21.80
C SER A 34 22.80 24.01 22.11
N GLN A 35 23.92 23.29 22.14
CA GLN A 35 24.06 21.88 22.46
C GLN A 35 23.85 21.67 23.97
N VAL A 36 22.82 20.90 24.35
CA VAL A 36 22.66 20.39 25.72
C VAL A 36 23.02 18.91 25.70
N ARG A 37 24.20 18.59 26.26
CA ARG A 37 24.59 17.24 26.63
C ARG A 37 23.86 16.88 27.93
N LEU A 38 23.19 15.73 27.95
CA LEU A 38 22.80 15.07 29.19
C LEU A 38 23.52 13.73 29.26
N SER A 39 24.51 13.70 30.15
CA SER A 39 25.23 12.53 30.62
C SER A 39 24.33 11.77 31.59
N SER A 40 24.03 10.50 31.32
CA SER A 40 23.40 9.63 32.31
C SER A 40 24.47 8.81 33.02
N THR A 41 24.54 9.02 34.33
CA THR A 41 25.35 8.30 35.32
C THR A 41 24.88 6.86 35.48
N GLU A 42 25.84 5.94 35.50
CA GLU A 42 25.68 4.57 35.99
C GLU A 42 25.40 4.57 37.50
N ALA A 43 24.46 3.74 37.93
CA ALA A 43 24.34 3.32 39.31
C ALA A 43 23.97 1.82 39.34
N ALA A 44 24.93 1.02 39.81
CA ALA A 44 24.77 -0.40 40.07
C ALA A 44 23.97 -0.63 41.36
N ALA A 45 23.09 -1.62 41.36
CA ALA A 45 22.58 -2.25 42.57
C ALA A 45 22.38 -3.75 42.35
N HIS A 46 22.69 -4.49 43.40
CA HIS A 46 23.09 -5.91 43.44
C HIS A 46 22.01 -6.95 43.11
N ARG A 47 22.50 -8.10 42.61
CA ARG A 47 21.84 -9.41 42.45
C ARG A 47 21.25 -9.96 43.76
N ALA A 48 20.14 -10.68 43.65
CA ALA A 48 19.92 -11.98 44.30
C ALA A 48 19.01 -12.88 43.42
N PRO A 49 19.23 -14.20 43.37
CA PRO A 49 18.65 -15.10 42.37
C PRO A 49 17.37 -15.78 42.88
N GLY A 50 16.40 -16.04 41.98
CA GLY A 50 15.17 -16.74 42.33
C GLY A 50 14.55 -17.44 41.12
N ARG A 51 14.78 -18.76 41.06
CA ARG A 51 14.05 -19.81 40.35
C ARG A 51 13.69 -19.60 38.87
N GLU A 52 14.43 -20.31 38.03
CA GLU A 52 13.96 -20.83 36.76
C GLU A 52 12.78 -21.78 37.00
N GLU A 53 11.58 -21.36 36.61
CA GLU A 53 10.53 -22.29 36.16
C GLU A 53 10.41 -22.13 34.65
N ALA A 54 10.90 -23.16 33.95
CA ALA A 54 10.71 -23.34 32.53
C ALA A 54 9.24 -23.69 32.25
N ASP A 55 8.37 -22.69 32.09
CA ASP A 55 7.11 -22.86 31.37
C ASP A 55 7.37 -22.54 29.90
N SER A 56 7.72 -23.58 29.15
CA SER A 56 7.88 -23.56 27.71
C SER A 56 6.51 -23.43 27.04
N LYS A 57 5.91 -22.24 27.14
CA LYS A 57 4.88 -21.78 26.22
C LYS A 57 5.59 -20.95 25.17
N VAL A 58 5.52 -21.41 23.92
CA VAL A 58 5.80 -20.59 22.73
C VAL A 58 4.74 -19.49 22.67
N GLY A 59 4.84 -18.53 23.58
CA GLY A 59 4.12 -17.27 23.54
C GLY A 59 4.84 -16.45 22.51
N THR A 60 4.31 -16.39 21.29
CA THR A 60 4.81 -15.51 20.24
C THR A 60 4.95 -14.13 20.83
N ARG A 61 6.20 -13.65 20.98
CA ARG A 61 6.50 -12.30 21.47
C ARG A 61 5.64 -11.31 20.69
N LYS A 62 4.87 -10.48 21.38
CA LYS A 62 4.10 -9.41 20.73
C LYS A 62 5.08 -8.50 19.99
N LYS A 63 4.87 -8.32 18.69
CA LYS A 63 5.69 -7.44 17.87
C LYS A 63 5.61 -6.02 18.42
N THR A 64 6.74 -5.32 18.45
CA THR A 64 6.75 -3.90 18.79
C THR A 64 6.18 -3.07 17.64
N PHE A 65 5.72 -1.85 17.92
CA PHE A 65 5.19 -0.98 16.87
C PHE A 65 6.19 -0.75 15.71
N PRO A 66 7.49 -0.49 15.96
CA PRO A 66 8.48 -0.38 14.88
C PRO A 66 8.65 -1.67 14.07
N GLU A 67 8.59 -2.85 14.70
CA GLU A 67 8.67 -4.14 14.00
C GLU A 67 7.48 -4.30 13.05
N VAL A 68 6.27 -3.95 13.50
CA VAL A 68 5.06 -3.98 12.65
C VAL A 68 5.22 -3.00 11.48
N GLN A 69 5.66 -1.77 11.72
CA GLN A 69 5.87 -0.80 10.65
C GLN A 69 6.90 -1.27 9.61
N ALA A 70 8.03 -1.83 10.06
CA ALA A 70 9.06 -2.34 9.18
C ALA A 70 8.54 -3.50 8.31
N GLU A 71 7.80 -4.44 8.91
CA GLU A 71 7.16 -5.55 8.18
C GLU A 71 6.14 -5.05 7.15
N ARG A 72 5.29 -4.09 7.51
CA ARG A 72 4.29 -3.52 6.58
C ARG A 72 4.95 -2.78 5.42
N LEU A 73 6.05 -2.10 5.66
CA LEU A 73 6.82 -1.43 4.61
C LEU A 73 7.45 -2.44 3.66
N GLU A 74 8.05 -3.50 4.20
CA GLU A 74 8.71 -4.54 3.42
C GLU A 74 7.68 -5.29 2.55
N GLN A 75 6.51 -5.62 3.11
CA GLN A 75 5.34 -6.09 2.35
C GLN A 75 4.95 -5.13 1.23
N ALA A 76 4.83 -3.84 1.55
CA ALA A 76 4.43 -2.83 0.57
C ALA A 76 5.44 -2.69 -0.57
N GLN A 77 6.75 -2.83 -0.33
CA GLN A 77 7.81 -2.73 -1.35
C GLN A 77 7.74 -3.82 -2.41
N ARG A 78 7.21 -5.00 -2.07
CA ARG A 78 6.97 -6.12 -3.00
C ARG A 78 5.51 -6.26 -3.44
N THR A 79 4.72 -5.21 -3.24
CA THR A 79 3.32 -5.14 -3.66
C THR A 79 3.14 -4.22 -4.88
N VAL A 80 2.23 -4.59 -5.78
CA VAL A 80 1.86 -3.81 -6.97
C VAL A 80 0.37 -3.46 -6.96
N LEU A 81 0.01 -2.36 -7.64
CA LEU A 81 -1.38 -1.97 -7.88
C LEU A 81 -1.69 -2.12 -9.37
N ILE A 82 -2.76 -2.85 -9.70
CA ILE A 82 -3.15 -3.15 -11.07
C ILE A 82 -4.59 -2.67 -11.30
N SER A 83 -4.78 -1.75 -12.25
CA SER A 83 -6.11 -1.43 -12.78
C SER A 83 -6.58 -2.58 -13.66
N CYS A 84 -7.72 -3.18 -13.32
CA CYS A 84 -8.29 -4.32 -14.02
C CYS A 84 -9.43 -3.90 -14.95
N PRO A 85 -9.69 -4.64 -16.04
CA PRO A 85 -10.91 -4.49 -16.80
C PRO A 85 -12.12 -5.00 -16.01
N ASP A 86 -13.30 -4.45 -16.28
CA ASP A 86 -14.56 -4.73 -15.55
C ASP A 86 -14.90 -6.23 -15.47
N LYS A 87 -14.53 -7.00 -16.51
CA LYS A 87 -14.78 -8.44 -16.60
C LYS A 87 -13.46 -9.21 -16.58
N ILE A 88 -12.93 -9.43 -15.38
CA ILE A 88 -11.72 -10.22 -15.17
C ILE A 88 -12.04 -11.52 -14.42
N SER A 89 -11.46 -12.64 -14.86
CA SER A 89 -11.44 -13.88 -14.05
C SER A 89 -10.23 -13.83 -13.13
N GLU A 90 -10.48 -13.87 -11.83
CA GLU A 90 -9.46 -13.98 -10.80
C GLU A 90 -8.49 -15.14 -11.06
N LYS A 91 -9.01 -16.32 -11.42
CA LYS A 91 -8.18 -17.49 -11.74
C LYS A 91 -7.22 -17.23 -12.91
N LYS A 92 -7.69 -16.59 -13.99
CA LYS A 92 -6.84 -16.26 -15.15
C LYS A 92 -5.82 -15.17 -14.78
N PHE A 93 -6.25 -14.19 -14.01
CA PHE A 93 -5.42 -13.10 -13.50
C PHE A 93 -4.26 -13.60 -12.63
N LEU A 94 -4.56 -14.38 -11.59
CA LEU A 94 -3.54 -14.95 -10.72
C LEU A 94 -2.62 -15.89 -11.48
N LYS A 95 -3.18 -16.76 -12.35
CA LYS A 95 -2.37 -17.63 -13.19
C LYS A 95 -1.37 -16.83 -14.01
N TYR A 96 -1.78 -15.72 -14.62
CA TYR A 96 -0.87 -14.86 -15.37
C TYR A 96 0.24 -14.30 -14.47
N LEU A 97 -0.11 -13.68 -13.34
CA LEU A 97 0.87 -13.08 -12.42
C LEU A 97 1.81 -14.11 -11.80
N SER A 98 1.37 -15.34 -11.55
CA SER A 98 2.21 -16.42 -11.01
C SER A 98 3.37 -16.82 -11.92
N HIS A 99 3.38 -16.44 -13.21
CA HIS A 99 4.54 -16.64 -14.08
C HIS A 99 5.70 -15.69 -13.74
N HIS A 100 5.42 -14.60 -13.04
CA HIS A 100 6.42 -13.60 -12.65
C HIS A 100 6.95 -13.82 -11.23
N GLY A 101 6.22 -14.57 -10.41
CA GLY A 101 6.65 -14.93 -9.05
C GLY A 101 5.52 -15.48 -8.22
N LYS A 102 5.86 -16.03 -7.06
CA LYS A 102 4.88 -16.53 -6.09
C LYS A 102 4.10 -15.35 -5.50
N ILE A 103 2.78 -15.50 -5.37
CA ILE A 103 1.88 -14.50 -4.79
C ILE A 103 1.64 -14.89 -3.34
N ASN A 104 1.88 -13.95 -2.41
CA ASN A 104 1.60 -14.12 -0.98
C ASN A 104 0.13 -13.83 -0.68
N SER A 105 -0.36 -12.69 -1.18
CA SER A 105 -1.74 -12.26 -0.98
C SER A 105 -2.19 -11.35 -2.11
N HIS A 106 -3.51 -11.32 -2.34
CA HIS A 106 -4.14 -10.37 -3.24
C HIS A 106 -5.55 -10.05 -2.76
N TYR A 107 -6.05 -8.89 -3.15
CA TYR A 107 -7.46 -8.54 -3.00
C TYR A 107 -7.86 -7.56 -4.10
N PHE A 108 -9.16 -7.56 -4.41
CA PHE A 108 -9.75 -6.57 -5.32
C PHE A 108 -10.47 -5.51 -4.50
N TYR A 109 -10.53 -4.29 -5.02
CA TYR A 109 -11.40 -3.24 -4.52
C TYR A 109 -11.96 -2.42 -5.67
N GLU A 110 -13.09 -1.78 -5.42
CA GLU A 110 -13.77 -0.95 -6.40
C GLU A 110 -13.80 0.51 -5.94
N ARG A 111 -13.54 1.41 -6.89
CA ARG A 111 -13.76 2.85 -6.69
C ARG A 111 -14.22 3.49 -7.98
N TYR A 112 -13.29 3.91 -8.85
CA TYR A 112 -13.57 4.42 -10.20
C TYR A 112 -13.28 3.35 -11.26
N GLY A 113 -13.65 2.10 -10.95
CA GLY A 113 -13.21 0.89 -11.65
C GLY A 113 -12.63 -0.14 -10.69
N THR A 114 -12.34 -1.32 -11.23
CA THR A 114 -11.81 -2.46 -10.47
C THR A 114 -10.30 -2.40 -10.39
N TYR A 115 -9.76 -2.51 -9.18
CA TYR A 115 -8.33 -2.54 -8.92
C TYR A 115 -7.95 -3.80 -8.15
N ALA A 116 -6.78 -4.35 -8.43
CA ALA A 116 -6.18 -5.44 -7.70
C ALA A 116 -4.91 -4.97 -7.00
N VAL A 117 -4.77 -5.32 -5.73
CA VAL A 117 -3.52 -5.18 -4.97
C VAL A 117 -2.92 -6.57 -4.86
N VAL A 118 -1.67 -6.73 -5.29
CA VAL A 118 -1.01 -8.04 -5.33
C VAL A 118 0.35 -7.95 -4.65
N GLU A 119 0.50 -8.69 -3.55
CA GLU A 119 1.74 -8.86 -2.82
C GLU A 119 2.46 -10.12 -3.34
N PHE A 120 3.63 -9.94 -3.95
CA PHE A 120 4.50 -11.06 -4.29
C PHE A 120 5.29 -11.55 -3.06
N SER A 121 5.82 -12.77 -3.12
CA SER A 121 6.77 -13.26 -2.11
C SER A 121 8.11 -12.54 -2.22
N GLU A 122 8.56 -12.27 -3.45
CA GLU A 122 9.88 -11.71 -3.74
C GLU A 122 9.76 -10.41 -4.53
N LYS A 123 10.63 -9.44 -4.23
CA LYS A 123 10.66 -8.15 -4.91
C LYS A 123 11.03 -8.27 -6.40
N ASP A 124 11.88 -9.24 -6.76
CA ASP A 124 12.30 -9.49 -8.15
C ASP A 124 11.13 -9.86 -9.07
N SER A 125 10.03 -10.37 -8.52
CA SER A 125 8.80 -10.63 -9.26
C SER A 125 8.23 -9.37 -9.92
N ILE A 126 8.44 -8.21 -9.27
CA ILE A 126 8.03 -6.91 -9.81
C ILE A 126 8.89 -6.55 -11.01
N ALA A 127 10.21 -6.74 -10.95
CA ALA A 127 11.11 -6.47 -12.07
C ALA A 127 10.73 -7.34 -13.29
N SER A 128 10.52 -8.64 -13.05
CA SER A 128 10.02 -9.57 -14.08
C SER A 128 8.71 -9.09 -14.73
N LEU A 129 7.78 -8.56 -13.93
CA LEU A 129 6.53 -8.01 -14.42
C LEU A 129 6.73 -6.72 -15.22
N GLN A 130 7.61 -5.83 -14.77
CA GLN A 130 7.94 -4.57 -15.44
C GLN A 130 8.64 -4.78 -16.78
N ASP A 131 9.45 -5.85 -16.92
CA ASP A 131 10.19 -6.14 -18.15
C ASP A 131 9.29 -6.58 -19.31
N VAL A 132 8.16 -7.25 -19.00
CA VAL A 132 7.17 -7.63 -20.03
C VAL A 132 6.09 -6.56 -20.25
N THR A 133 6.08 -5.51 -19.43
CA THR A 133 5.08 -4.45 -19.49
C THR A 133 5.44 -3.43 -20.57
N ARG A 134 4.46 -3.06 -21.39
CA ARG A 134 4.67 -2.07 -22.45
C ARG A 134 4.38 -0.66 -21.93
N THR A 135 5.17 0.30 -22.38
CA THR A 135 4.82 1.71 -22.24
C THR A 135 3.71 2.02 -23.24
N PRO A 136 2.56 2.58 -22.82
CA PRO A 136 1.57 3.07 -23.75
C PRO A 136 2.19 4.21 -24.58
N VAL A 137 2.14 4.09 -25.91
CA VAL A 137 2.51 5.18 -26.81
C VAL A 137 1.28 6.06 -26.93
N ILE A 138 1.32 7.24 -26.34
CA ILE A 138 0.29 8.27 -26.51
C ILE A 138 0.87 9.27 -27.50
N GLU A 139 0.36 9.26 -28.74
CA GLU A 139 0.89 10.05 -29.85
C GLU A 139 0.86 11.57 -29.60
N GLU A 140 -0.01 12.04 -28.68
CA GLU A 140 -0.25 13.46 -28.40
C GLU A 140 0.34 13.97 -27.07
N GLU A 141 0.99 13.11 -26.25
CA GLU A 141 1.56 13.54 -24.96
C GLU A 141 2.98 12.98 -24.69
N CYS A 142 3.91 13.87 -24.38
CA CYS A 142 5.20 13.52 -23.77
C CYS A 142 4.97 13.05 -22.33
N ALA A 143 4.60 11.79 -22.18
CA ALA A 143 4.51 11.17 -20.87
C ALA A 143 5.95 11.09 -20.27
N VAL A 144 6.11 11.10 -18.92
CA VAL A 144 7.39 10.91 -18.22
C VAL A 144 7.75 9.41 -18.01
N PRO A 145 8.85 8.88 -18.58
CA PRO A 145 9.23 7.46 -18.56
C PRO A 145 9.69 6.92 -17.21
N PHE A 146 8.77 6.93 -16.25
CA PHE A 146 8.97 6.37 -14.92
C PHE A 146 8.29 4.99 -14.82
N LYS A 147 9.11 3.95 -14.66
CA LYS A 147 8.61 2.59 -14.39
C LYS A 147 8.19 2.47 -12.94
N SER A 148 6.90 2.68 -12.68
CA SER A 148 6.30 2.50 -11.36
C SER A 148 5.81 1.08 -11.13
N ARG A 149 5.27 0.81 -9.93
CA ARG A 149 4.50 -0.41 -9.60
C ARG A 149 3.00 -0.27 -9.88
N LEU A 150 2.61 0.72 -10.69
CA LEU A 150 1.24 0.95 -11.12
C LEU A 150 1.06 0.40 -12.54
N PHE A 151 0.22 -0.63 -12.65
CA PHE A 151 -0.06 -1.27 -13.92
C PHE A 151 -1.53 -1.10 -14.31
N THR A 152 -1.80 -1.22 -15.61
CA THR A 152 -3.11 -1.29 -16.22
C THR A 152 -3.16 -2.54 -17.06
N LEU A 153 -4.07 -3.44 -16.72
CA LEU A 153 -4.27 -4.68 -17.44
C LEU A 153 -5.30 -4.48 -18.55
N THR A 154 -4.95 -4.92 -19.75
CA THR A 154 -5.82 -4.88 -20.93
C THR A 154 -6.03 -6.29 -21.48
N LEU A 155 -7.25 -6.55 -21.96
CA LEU A 155 -7.62 -7.83 -22.56
C LEU A 155 -7.56 -7.71 -24.08
N LYS A 156 -6.73 -8.51 -24.76
CA LYS A 156 -6.54 -8.39 -26.21
C LYS A 156 -7.76 -8.80 -27.04
N ASN A 157 -8.65 -9.65 -26.50
CA ASN A 157 -9.85 -10.14 -27.19
C ASN A 157 -11.07 -9.99 -26.25
N SER A 158 -11.75 -8.84 -26.28
CA SER A 158 -12.92 -8.56 -25.42
C SER A 158 -14.23 -9.16 -25.93
N SER A 159 -14.29 -9.60 -27.19
CA SER A 159 -15.54 -9.84 -27.91
C SER A 159 -16.19 -11.22 -27.75
N THR A 160 -15.56 -12.21 -27.12
CA THR A 160 -16.04 -13.62 -27.20
C THR A 160 -16.28 -14.37 -25.89
N GLN A 161 -16.14 -13.76 -24.69
CA GLN A 161 -16.41 -14.46 -23.41
C GLN A 161 -17.10 -13.60 -22.34
N ALA A 162 -17.91 -12.62 -22.75
CA ALA A 162 -18.41 -11.57 -21.87
C ALA A 162 -19.63 -11.93 -20.99
N ALA A 163 -20.18 -13.15 -21.07
CA ALA A 163 -21.49 -13.45 -20.47
C ALA A 163 -21.45 -14.27 -19.16
N ASN A 164 -20.46 -15.13 -18.90
CA ASN A 164 -20.58 -16.18 -17.86
C ASN A 164 -19.50 -16.15 -16.76
N GLN A 165 -18.79 -15.05 -16.55
CA GLN A 165 -17.79 -14.97 -15.47
C GLN A 165 -18.36 -14.22 -14.28
N ALA A 166 -18.35 -14.87 -13.11
CA ALA A 166 -18.75 -14.26 -11.85
C ALA A 166 -17.86 -13.03 -11.58
N PRO A 167 -18.43 -11.91 -11.13
CA PRO A 167 -17.67 -10.75 -10.69
C PRO A 167 -16.67 -11.14 -9.60
N VAL A 168 -15.49 -10.51 -9.61
CA VAL A 168 -14.51 -10.68 -8.53
C VAL A 168 -15.06 -10.07 -7.24
N HIS A 169 -14.74 -10.69 -6.11
CA HIS A 169 -15.13 -10.15 -4.80
C HIS A 169 -14.29 -8.90 -4.49
N CYS A 170 -14.95 -7.75 -4.42
CA CYS A 170 -14.33 -6.46 -4.11
C CYS A 170 -14.48 -6.12 -2.62
N HIS A 171 -13.36 -5.85 -1.96
CA HIS A 171 -13.33 -5.33 -0.59
C HIS A 171 -13.74 -3.86 -0.58
N LYS A 172 -14.71 -3.51 0.28
CA LYS A 172 -15.13 -2.13 0.51
C LYS A 172 -13.99 -1.34 1.16
N GLN A 173 -13.72 -0.16 0.63
CA GLN A 173 -12.70 0.75 1.16
C GLN A 173 -13.29 1.98 1.88
N SER A 174 -14.61 2.13 1.85
CA SER A 174 -15.36 3.17 2.54
C SER A 174 -16.10 2.61 3.74
N THR A 175 -16.17 3.39 4.81
CA THR A 175 -17.04 3.12 5.95
C THR A 175 -18.50 3.24 5.54
N ILE A 176 -19.39 2.66 6.35
CA ILE A 176 -20.83 2.82 6.14
C ILE A 176 -21.25 4.29 6.29
N PRO A 177 -22.30 4.72 5.58
CA PRO A 177 -22.91 6.03 5.81
C PRO A 177 -23.41 6.17 7.25
N VAL A 178 -23.39 7.39 7.78
CA VAL A 178 -23.83 7.68 9.15
C VAL A 178 -25.30 7.27 9.37
N SER A 179 -26.16 7.42 8.35
CA SER A 179 -27.57 6.98 8.42
C SER A 179 -27.69 5.51 8.76
N ASP A 180 -26.91 4.67 8.08
CA ASP A 180 -26.97 3.21 8.18
C ASP A 180 -26.31 2.76 9.48
N LEU A 181 -25.27 3.47 9.92
CA LEU A 181 -24.65 3.29 11.23
C LEU A 181 -25.67 3.54 12.35
N VAL A 182 -26.37 4.68 12.32
CA VAL A 182 -27.36 5.02 13.35
C VAL A 182 -28.41 3.92 13.46
N GLN A 183 -28.91 3.41 12.32
CA GLN A 183 -29.85 2.29 12.32
C GLN A 183 -29.25 1.03 12.96
N LYS A 184 -28.01 0.66 12.63
CA LYS A 184 -27.34 -0.50 13.24
C LYS A 184 -27.18 -0.32 14.75
N LEU A 185 -26.75 0.86 15.19
CA LEU A 185 -26.55 1.16 16.61
C LEU A 185 -27.86 1.15 17.40
N CYS A 186 -28.95 1.71 16.85
CA CYS A 186 -30.28 1.65 17.48
C CYS A 186 -30.81 0.21 17.61
N SER A 187 -30.31 -0.73 16.81
CA SER A 187 -30.74 -2.13 16.82
C SER A 187 -29.94 -3.00 17.78
N ALA A 188 -28.93 -2.46 18.45
CA ALA A 188 -28.06 -3.21 19.36
C ALA A 188 -28.64 -3.32 20.78
N ASP A 189 -28.47 -4.48 21.41
CA ASP A 189 -29.08 -4.78 22.73
C ASP A 189 -28.48 -4.01 23.91
N SER A 190 -27.34 -3.36 23.74
CA SER A 190 -26.65 -2.62 24.81
C SER A 190 -25.72 -1.55 24.26
N VAL A 191 -25.37 -0.58 25.12
CA VAL A 191 -24.35 0.44 24.83
C VAL A 191 -23.01 -0.21 24.49
N SER A 192 -22.63 -1.28 25.19
CA SER A 192 -21.41 -2.03 24.86
C SER A 192 -21.44 -2.58 23.43
N ASN A 193 -22.56 -3.18 23.01
CA ASN A 193 -22.73 -3.69 21.64
C ASN A 193 -22.74 -2.55 20.60
N GLN A 194 -23.28 -1.38 20.95
CA GLN A 194 -23.17 -0.18 20.13
C GLN A 194 -21.71 0.24 19.92
N LEU A 195 -20.89 0.25 20.99
CA LEU A 195 -19.46 0.57 20.89
C LEU A 195 -18.70 -0.42 20.01
N TYR A 196 -18.94 -1.74 20.17
CA TYR A 196 -18.29 -2.74 19.32
C TYR A 196 -18.72 -2.62 17.85
N THR A 197 -20.02 -2.41 17.59
CA THR A 197 -20.54 -2.18 16.24
C THR A 197 -19.90 -0.94 15.60
N LEU A 198 -19.82 0.17 16.35
CA LEU A 198 -19.17 1.39 15.88
C LEU A 198 -17.69 1.13 15.52
N MET A 199 -16.97 0.44 16.40
CA MET A 199 -15.56 0.11 16.21
C MET A 199 -15.37 -0.76 14.96
N ASP A 200 -16.15 -1.84 14.80
CA ASP A 200 -16.00 -2.77 13.69
C ASP A 200 -16.30 -2.13 12.32
N GLU A 201 -17.27 -1.22 12.26
CA GLU A 201 -17.65 -0.55 11.02
C GLU A 201 -16.67 0.57 10.60
N TYR A 202 -15.87 1.10 11.53
CA TYR A 202 -14.98 2.25 11.30
C TYR A 202 -13.49 1.93 11.43
N GLN A 203 -13.12 0.81 12.05
CA GLN A 203 -11.73 0.39 12.11
C GLN A 203 -11.18 0.10 10.71
N LEU A 204 -9.87 0.30 10.55
CA LEU A 204 -9.21 -0.02 9.29
C LEU A 204 -9.16 -1.54 9.13
N THR A 205 -9.61 -2.01 7.97
CA THR A 205 -9.40 -3.41 7.60
C THR A 205 -7.93 -3.67 7.29
N GLU A 206 -7.54 -4.93 7.29
CA GLU A 206 -6.21 -5.35 6.89
C GLU A 206 -5.89 -4.91 5.44
N GLU A 207 -6.87 -5.03 4.53
CA GLU A 207 -6.72 -4.59 3.14
C GLU A 207 -6.54 -3.08 3.05
N ASN A 208 -7.33 -2.28 3.79
CA ASN A 208 -7.19 -0.83 3.79
C ASN A 208 -5.82 -0.40 4.35
N THR A 209 -5.36 -1.08 5.40
CA THR A 209 -4.04 -0.87 5.98
C THR A 209 -2.94 -1.16 4.96
N LYS A 210 -2.98 -2.32 4.30
CA LYS A 210 -2.04 -2.67 3.22
C LYS A 210 -2.06 -1.66 2.08
N LEU A 211 -3.25 -1.17 1.68
CA LEU A 211 -3.39 -0.16 0.62
C LEU A 211 -2.70 1.16 1.01
N ARG A 212 -2.84 1.58 2.27
CA ARG A 212 -2.19 2.80 2.79
C ARG A 212 -0.67 2.67 2.80
N PHE A 213 -0.13 1.54 3.26
CA PHE A 213 1.32 1.28 3.20
C PHE A 213 1.84 1.22 1.76
N LEU A 214 1.08 0.61 0.84
CA LEU A 214 1.40 0.64 -0.59
C LEU A 214 1.42 2.07 -1.14
N ALA A 215 0.44 2.90 -0.82
CA ALA A 215 0.40 4.29 -1.24
C ALA A 215 1.64 5.06 -0.76
N CYS A 216 2.01 4.91 0.51
CA CYS A 216 3.24 5.50 1.05
C CYS A 216 4.49 5.00 0.32
N SER A 217 4.57 3.69 0.06
CA SER A 217 5.69 3.10 -0.67
C SER A 217 5.80 3.64 -2.11
N LEU A 218 4.67 3.84 -2.80
CA LEU A 218 4.64 4.40 -4.17
C LEU A 218 5.07 5.87 -4.18
N ILE A 219 4.63 6.68 -3.22
CA ILE A 219 5.06 8.08 -3.11
C ILE A 219 6.55 8.13 -2.79
N GLN A 220 7.04 7.24 -1.92
CA GLN A 220 8.46 7.14 -1.60
C GLN A 220 9.30 6.82 -2.85
N GLU A 221 8.86 5.92 -3.73
CA GLU A 221 9.57 5.65 -4.99
C GLU A 221 9.71 6.90 -5.87
N ILE A 222 8.65 7.70 -5.97
CA ILE A 222 8.69 8.96 -6.73
C ILE A 222 9.65 9.95 -6.05
N ALA A 223 9.59 10.09 -4.72
CA ALA A 223 10.45 10.98 -3.97
C ALA A 223 11.94 10.59 -4.10
N CYS A 224 12.25 9.30 -4.01
CA CYS A 224 13.61 8.77 -4.12
C CYS A 224 14.25 9.02 -5.50
N ALA A 225 13.44 9.23 -6.55
CA ALA A 225 13.97 9.63 -7.86
C ALA A 225 14.61 11.02 -7.87
N TYR A 226 14.21 11.90 -6.93
CA TYR A 226 14.75 13.26 -6.79
C TYR A 226 15.64 13.40 -5.54
N PHE A 227 15.33 12.63 -4.49
CA PHE A 227 15.99 12.69 -3.19
C PHE A 227 16.37 11.27 -2.75
N PRO A 228 17.54 10.76 -3.15
CA PRO A 228 17.93 9.37 -2.91
C PRO A 228 17.89 8.94 -1.44
N GLU A 229 18.06 9.87 -0.50
CA GLU A 229 18.01 9.62 0.95
C GLU A 229 16.61 9.77 1.58
N CYS A 230 15.53 9.86 0.79
CA CYS A 230 14.14 9.98 1.28
C CYS A 230 13.55 8.70 1.91
N THR A 231 14.37 7.88 2.56
CA THR A 231 13.95 6.75 3.39
C THR A 231 13.43 7.26 4.74
N GLY A 232 12.16 7.68 4.80
CA GLY A 232 11.49 7.91 6.11
C GLY A 232 10.37 8.95 6.18
N LEU A 233 10.20 9.80 5.17
CA LEU A 233 9.30 10.97 5.28
C LEU A 233 7.80 10.64 5.44
N LEU A 234 7.36 9.43 5.09
CA LEU A 234 5.95 9.03 5.15
C LEU A 234 5.62 8.02 6.25
N GLN A 235 6.61 7.67 7.10
CA GLN A 235 6.51 6.56 8.06
C GLN A 235 6.00 6.98 9.46
N GLN A 236 5.90 8.28 9.74
CA GLN A 236 5.57 8.78 11.09
C GLN A 236 4.08 9.08 11.34
N ARG A 237 3.18 8.89 10.37
CA ARG A 237 1.76 9.28 10.50
C ARG A 237 0.73 8.24 10.08
N LEU A 238 1.13 6.98 9.91
CA LEU A 238 0.20 5.85 9.73
C LEU A 238 -0.02 5.12 11.05
#